data_AF-A0A7S3SEV0-F1
#
_entry.id   AF-A0A7S3SEV0-F1
#
_cell.length_a   1.000
_cell.length_b   1.000
_cell.length_c   1.000
_cell.angle_alpha   90.00
_cell.angle_beta   90.00
_cell.angle_gamma   90.00
#
_symmetry.space_group_name_H-M   'P 1'
#
loop_
_entity.id
_entity.type
_entity.pdbx_description
1 polymer ?
#
loop_
_entity_poly.entity_id
_entity_poly.type
_entity_poly.pdbx_seq_one_letter_code
_entity_poly.pdbx_strand_id
1 'polypeptide(L)'
;AEAEAEAEAAKWAGLALVASVSSAARQQLVDGGVSEELLSLPAPLLCSQLREMVAARAAARHSAVRRLRPAETEARALVLSDFATLAPASAAPFGPPPPPPAGSPCPAVLLVLARFREDVSWLARLPPGVEYHVMQKGGAVQRELPACRQTALPNVGREAHSYLSFLQTVHAASASAAEAARLLPPLVVFAQAEPFDHNPGELFPPTPPTPHPARS
;
A
#
# COMPACT_ATOMS: atom_id res chain seq x y z
N ALA A 1 -2.60 -12.44 -22.31
CA ALA A 1 -2.44 -11.63 -21.09
C ALA A 1 -3.64 -10.72 -20.89
N GLU A 2 -3.91 -9.79 -21.80
CA GLU A 2 -5.07 -8.87 -21.68
C GLU A 2 -6.43 -9.59 -21.71
N ALA A 3 -6.67 -10.45 -22.71
CA ALA A 3 -7.91 -11.25 -22.79
C ALA A 3 -8.10 -12.19 -21.58
N GLU A 4 -7.02 -12.68 -20.99
CA GLU A 4 -7.06 -13.54 -19.79
C GLU A 4 -7.40 -12.71 -18.53
N ALA A 5 -6.85 -11.50 -18.43
CA ALA A 5 -7.17 -10.53 -17.39
C ALA A 5 -8.65 -10.11 -17.46
N GLU A 6 -9.17 -9.89 -18.67
CA GLU A 6 -10.56 -9.53 -18.89
C GLU A 6 -11.52 -10.66 -18.52
N ALA A 7 -11.19 -11.91 -18.89
CA ALA A 7 -11.95 -13.09 -18.48
C ALA A 7 -11.91 -13.31 -16.96
N GLU A 8 -10.75 -13.11 -16.32
CA GLU A 8 -10.62 -13.15 -14.86
C GLU A 8 -11.47 -12.02 -14.23
N ALA A 9 -11.43 -10.79 -14.75
CA ALA A 9 -12.20 -9.67 -14.22
C ALA A 9 -13.72 -9.94 -14.31
N ALA A 10 -14.19 -10.48 -15.44
CA ALA A 10 -15.58 -10.85 -15.62
C ALA A 10 -16.03 -11.93 -14.62
N LYS A 11 -15.18 -12.92 -14.33
CA LYS A 11 -15.45 -13.94 -13.30
C LYS A 11 -15.59 -13.32 -11.92
N TRP A 12 -14.68 -12.44 -11.52
CA TRP A 12 -14.70 -11.79 -10.20
C TRP A 12 -15.90 -10.85 -10.05
N ALA A 13 -16.25 -10.10 -11.10
CA ALA A 13 -17.47 -9.30 -11.12
C ALA A 13 -18.73 -10.16 -10.97
N GLY A 14 -18.79 -11.32 -11.64
CA GLY A 14 -19.88 -12.27 -11.48
C GLY A 14 -20.03 -12.79 -10.04
N LEU A 15 -18.92 -13.13 -9.38
CA LEU A 15 -18.91 -13.51 -7.97
C LEU A 15 -19.36 -12.37 -7.05
N ALA A 16 -18.92 -11.14 -7.32
CA ALA A 16 -19.27 -9.96 -6.52
C ALA A 16 -20.77 -9.64 -6.57
N LEU A 17 -21.42 -9.81 -7.73
CA LEU A 17 -22.85 -9.57 -7.89
C LEU A 17 -23.71 -10.50 -7.01
N VAL A 18 -23.25 -11.72 -6.75
CA VAL A 18 -23.97 -12.71 -5.93
C VAL A 18 -23.42 -12.84 -4.51
N ALA A 19 -22.32 -12.17 -4.16
CA ALA A 19 -21.67 -12.26 -2.85
C ALA A 19 -22.53 -11.72 -1.69
N SER A 20 -23.53 -10.87 -1.98
CA SER A 20 -24.50 -10.38 -1.00
C SER A 20 -25.52 -11.45 -0.58
N VAL A 21 -25.74 -12.47 -1.42
CA VAL A 21 -26.77 -13.51 -1.22
C VAL A 21 -26.18 -14.93 -1.14
N SER A 22 -24.89 -15.10 -1.42
CA SER A 22 -24.18 -16.38 -1.40
C SER A 22 -22.91 -16.28 -0.57
N SER A 23 -22.91 -16.92 0.60
CA SER A 23 -21.73 -17.03 1.46
C SER A 23 -20.58 -17.76 0.78
N ALA A 24 -20.87 -18.73 -0.09
CA ALA A 24 -19.86 -19.44 -0.87
C ALA A 24 -19.16 -18.52 -1.88
N ALA A 25 -19.90 -17.64 -2.57
CA ALA A 25 -19.30 -16.66 -3.48
C ALA A 25 -18.48 -15.61 -2.72
N ARG A 26 -18.96 -15.17 -1.56
CA ARG A 26 -18.22 -14.28 -0.65
C ARG A 26 -16.90 -14.91 -0.22
N GLN A 27 -16.93 -16.17 0.23
CA GLN A 27 -15.72 -16.89 0.65
C GLN A 27 -14.71 -17.03 -0.49
N GLN A 28 -15.17 -17.28 -1.73
CA GLN A 28 -14.26 -17.34 -2.89
C GLN A 28 -13.54 -16.02 -3.17
N LEU A 29 -14.19 -14.86 -2.94
CA LEU A 29 -13.54 -13.56 -3.07
C LEU A 29 -12.51 -13.32 -1.96
N VAL A 30 -12.81 -13.73 -0.73
CA VAL A 30 -11.89 -13.69 0.42
C VAL A 30 -10.67 -14.57 0.16
N ASP A 31 -10.88 -15.81 -0.26
CA ASP A 31 -9.80 -16.75 -0.62
C ASP A 31 -8.94 -16.22 -1.79
N GLY A 32 -9.55 -15.42 -2.67
CA GLY A 32 -8.87 -14.69 -3.74
C GLY A 32 -8.00 -13.52 -3.27
N GLY A 33 -8.18 -13.06 -2.03
CA GLY A 33 -7.45 -11.95 -1.41
C GLY A 33 -8.22 -10.62 -1.33
N VAL A 34 -9.54 -10.62 -1.54
CA VAL A 34 -10.37 -9.42 -1.34
C VAL A 34 -10.76 -9.32 0.13
N SER A 35 -10.59 -8.15 0.72
CA SER A 35 -10.88 -7.94 2.13
C SER A 35 -12.38 -7.81 2.40
N GLU A 36 -12.81 -8.13 3.64
CA GLU A 36 -14.21 -8.01 4.07
C GLU A 36 -14.72 -6.56 3.97
N GLU A 37 -13.84 -5.56 4.15
CA GLU A 37 -14.17 -4.15 3.98
C GLU A 37 -14.55 -3.83 2.53
N LEU A 38 -13.82 -4.35 1.54
CA LEU A 38 -14.20 -4.19 0.13
C LEU A 38 -15.52 -4.88 -0.18
N LEU A 39 -15.76 -6.06 0.39
CA LEU A 39 -17.02 -6.80 0.24
C LEU A 39 -18.22 -6.12 0.92
N SER A 40 -17.99 -5.08 1.73
CA SER A 40 -19.04 -4.24 2.30
C SER A 40 -19.49 -3.11 1.34
N LEU A 41 -18.77 -2.87 0.25
CA LEU A 41 -19.10 -1.83 -0.72
C LEU A 41 -20.36 -2.18 -1.54
N PRO A 42 -21.11 -1.17 -2.01
CA PRO A 42 -22.16 -1.36 -3.01
C PRO A 42 -21.61 -2.06 -4.28
N ALA A 43 -22.40 -2.96 -4.86
CA ALA A 43 -21.99 -3.77 -6.01
C ALA A 43 -21.37 -2.97 -7.18
N PRO A 44 -21.88 -1.78 -7.58
CA PRO A 44 -21.24 -1.00 -8.65
C PRO A 44 -19.80 -0.58 -8.32
N LEU A 45 -19.55 -0.16 -7.07
CA LEU A 45 -18.21 0.23 -6.62
C LEU A 45 -17.31 -0.99 -6.46
N LEU A 46 -17.82 -2.08 -5.89
CA LEU A 46 -17.09 -3.34 -5.75
C LEU A 46 -16.65 -3.87 -7.12
N CYS A 47 -17.54 -3.92 -8.12
CA CYS A 47 -17.19 -4.36 -9.46
C CYS A 47 -16.11 -3.51 -10.11
N SER A 48 -16.14 -2.18 -9.94
CA SER A 48 -15.11 -1.28 -10.45
C SER A 48 -13.75 -1.56 -9.79
N GLN A 49 -13.72 -1.68 -8.47
CA GLN A 49 -12.49 -1.96 -7.72
C GLN A 49 -11.90 -3.33 -8.05
N LEU A 50 -12.74 -4.37 -8.20
CA LEU A 50 -12.29 -5.71 -8.57
C LEU A 50 -11.68 -5.73 -9.98
N ARG A 51 -12.23 -4.96 -10.92
CA ARG A 51 -11.67 -4.86 -12.28
C ARG A 51 -10.25 -4.29 -12.24
N GLU A 52 -10.02 -3.22 -11.49
CA GLU A 52 -8.68 -2.63 -11.30
C GLU A 52 -7.72 -3.61 -10.61
N MET A 53 -8.18 -4.30 -9.55
CA MET A 53 -7.37 -5.31 -8.87
C MET A 53 -6.94 -6.45 -9.80
N VAL A 54 -7.85 -6.95 -10.63
CA VAL A 54 -7.54 -8.03 -11.58
C VAL A 54 -6.60 -7.53 -12.68
N ALA A 55 -6.81 -6.31 -13.20
CA ALA A 55 -5.91 -5.70 -14.18
C ALA A 55 -4.48 -5.55 -13.60
N ALA A 56 -4.35 -5.03 -12.37
CA ALA A 56 -3.07 -4.91 -11.68
C ALA A 56 -2.41 -6.29 -11.46
N ARG A 57 -3.19 -7.31 -11.07
CA ARG A 57 -2.69 -8.68 -10.87
C ARG A 57 -2.21 -9.30 -12.19
N ALA A 58 -2.92 -9.07 -13.28
CA ALA A 58 -2.52 -9.54 -14.60
C ALA A 58 -1.25 -8.85 -15.09
N ALA A 59 -1.13 -7.53 -14.87
CA ALA A 59 0.08 -6.77 -15.18
C ALA A 59 1.29 -7.30 -14.38
N ALA A 60 1.11 -7.59 -13.09
CA ALA A 60 2.16 -8.17 -12.24
C ALA A 60 2.61 -9.58 -12.69
N ARG A 61 1.72 -10.37 -13.30
CA ARG A 61 2.05 -11.69 -13.87
C ARG A 61 2.77 -11.58 -15.22
N HIS A 62 2.78 -10.42 -15.87
CA HIS A 62 3.38 -10.24 -17.18
C HIS A 62 4.88 -10.53 -17.15
N SER A 63 5.37 -11.29 -18.14
CA SER A 63 6.76 -11.76 -18.17
C SER A 63 7.79 -10.62 -18.21
N ALA A 64 7.44 -9.46 -18.77
CA ALA A 64 8.27 -8.26 -18.74
C ALA A 64 8.42 -7.67 -17.32
N VAL A 65 7.36 -7.73 -16.51
CA VAL A 65 7.37 -7.28 -15.11
C VAL A 65 8.14 -8.28 -14.23
N ARG A 66 7.95 -9.60 -14.48
CA ARG A 66 8.71 -10.66 -13.81
C ARG A 66 10.21 -10.67 -14.07
N ARG A 67 10.68 -10.02 -15.16
CA ARG A 67 12.12 -9.90 -15.47
C ARG A 67 12.81 -8.78 -14.70
N LEU A 68 12.06 -7.90 -14.06
CA LEU A 68 12.59 -6.99 -13.05
C LEU A 68 12.94 -7.84 -11.82
N ARG A 69 14.24 -7.93 -11.47
CA ARG A 69 14.72 -8.84 -10.42
C ARG A 69 14.23 -8.43 -9.01
N PRO A 70 14.23 -9.37 -8.03
CA PRO A 70 13.61 -9.20 -6.71
C PRO A 70 14.38 -8.36 -5.66
N ALA A 71 15.40 -7.60 -6.01
CA ALA A 71 16.03 -6.70 -5.04
C ALA A 71 15.26 -5.37 -4.88
N GLU A 72 14.29 -5.09 -5.76
CA GLU A 72 13.85 -3.71 -5.99
C GLU A 72 12.34 -3.53 -6.19
N THR A 73 11.46 -4.52 -6.02
CA THR A 73 10.01 -4.24 -6.16
C THR A 73 9.08 -5.22 -5.44
N GLU A 74 8.70 -4.89 -4.20
CA GLU A 74 7.31 -5.04 -3.74
C GLU A 74 6.72 -3.65 -3.43
N ALA A 75 6.64 -2.82 -4.46
CA ALA A 75 5.78 -1.65 -4.44
C ALA A 75 4.36 -2.11 -4.76
N ARG A 76 3.50 -2.23 -3.75
CA ARG A 76 2.04 -2.31 -3.97
C ARG A 76 1.55 -0.94 -4.39
N ALA A 77 1.61 -0.65 -5.68
CA ALA A 77 0.98 0.53 -6.25
C ALA A 77 -0.55 0.42 -6.10
N LEU A 78 -1.10 1.06 -5.06
CA LEU A 78 -2.51 1.42 -5.03
C LEU A 78 -2.63 2.74 -5.80
N VAL A 79 -3.13 2.68 -7.03
CA VAL A 79 -3.49 3.90 -7.77
C VAL A 79 -4.75 4.47 -7.11
N LEU A 80 -4.57 5.52 -6.30
CA LEU A 80 -5.69 6.26 -5.72
C LEU A 80 -6.33 7.14 -6.79
N SER A 81 -7.21 6.55 -7.59
CA SER A 81 -8.25 7.29 -8.30
C SER A 81 -9.52 7.12 -7.48
N ASP A 82 -10.02 8.18 -6.86
CA ASP A 82 -11.29 8.27 -6.11
C ASP A 82 -11.34 7.68 -4.69
N PHE A 83 -10.85 8.46 -3.72
CA PHE A 83 -11.24 8.36 -2.31
C PHE A 83 -11.82 9.70 -1.84
N ALA A 84 -13.06 10.00 -2.24
CA ALA A 84 -13.86 11.01 -1.59
C ALA A 84 -14.70 10.33 -0.50
N THR A 85 -14.64 10.88 0.72
CA THR A 85 -15.47 10.61 1.92
C THR A 85 -14.89 9.64 2.96
N LEU A 86 -13.98 10.14 3.81
CA LEU A 86 -13.75 9.61 5.17
C LEU A 86 -13.53 10.79 6.14
N ALA A 87 -14.28 10.81 7.25
CA ALA A 87 -14.16 11.81 8.32
C ALA A 87 -13.05 11.43 9.33
N PRO A 88 -12.33 12.39 9.95
CA PRO A 88 -11.19 12.07 10.81
C PRO A 88 -11.55 11.86 12.28
N ALA A 89 -10.80 10.96 12.93
CA ALA A 89 -10.61 10.94 14.38
C ALA A 89 -9.37 11.78 14.74
N SER A 90 -9.48 12.56 15.82
CA SER A 90 -8.51 13.59 16.22
C SER A 90 -7.15 13.02 16.65
N ALA A 91 -6.11 13.40 15.93
CA ALA A 91 -4.71 13.37 16.36
C ALA A 91 -4.10 14.75 16.05
N ALA A 92 -3.17 15.23 16.89
CA ALA A 92 -2.59 16.57 16.77
C ALA A 92 -2.07 16.85 15.33
N PRO A 93 -2.24 18.08 14.81
CA PRO A 93 -2.05 18.36 13.40
C PRO A 93 -0.57 18.31 13.04
N PHE A 94 -0.18 17.26 12.31
CA PHE A 94 1.00 17.32 11.48
C PHE A 94 0.65 18.19 10.27
N GLY A 95 1.45 19.23 10.03
CA GLY A 95 1.23 20.09 8.87
C GLY A 95 1.29 19.30 7.56
N PRO A 96 0.57 19.73 6.51
CA PRO A 96 0.72 19.16 5.18
C PRO A 96 2.19 19.09 4.76
N PRO A 97 2.54 18.17 3.85
CA PRO A 97 3.80 18.32 3.12
C PRO A 97 3.87 19.74 2.55
N PRO A 98 4.99 20.47 2.73
CA PRO A 98 5.09 21.82 2.23
C PRO A 98 4.89 21.81 0.72
N PRO A 99 4.25 22.86 0.16
CA PRO A 99 4.10 22.95 -1.28
C PRO A 99 5.49 22.93 -1.93
N PRO A 100 5.63 22.30 -3.11
CA PRO A 100 6.88 22.33 -3.85
C PRO A 100 7.31 23.80 -4.11
N PRO A 101 8.62 24.08 -4.22
CA PRO A 101 9.11 25.41 -4.53
C PRO A 101 8.42 25.95 -5.81
N ALA A 102 8.04 27.23 -5.80
CA ALA A 102 7.39 27.85 -6.95
C ALA A 102 8.26 27.67 -8.22
N GLY A 103 7.73 26.95 -9.21
CA GLY A 103 8.42 26.66 -10.48
C GLY A 103 9.03 25.27 -10.61
N SER A 104 9.04 24.45 -9.56
CA SER A 104 9.36 23.03 -9.70
C SER A 104 8.20 22.32 -10.42
N PRO A 105 8.48 21.48 -11.45
CA PRO A 105 7.44 20.67 -12.05
C PRO A 105 6.80 19.80 -10.96
N CYS A 106 5.48 19.72 -10.97
CA CYS A 106 4.76 18.79 -10.08
C CYS A 106 5.33 17.38 -10.30
N PRO A 107 5.71 16.64 -9.24
CA PRO A 107 6.24 15.30 -9.42
C PRO A 107 5.23 14.42 -10.16
N ALA A 108 5.72 13.48 -10.95
CA ALA A 108 4.86 12.50 -11.59
C ALA A 108 4.39 11.44 -10.59
N VAL A 109 5.22 11.16 -9.58
CA VAL A 109 4.99 10.09 -8.60
C VAL A 109 5.34 10.56 -7.18
N LEU A 110 4.51 10.25 -6.20
CA LEU A 110 4.83 10.33 -4.77
C LEU A 110 4.87 8.94 -4.15
N LEU A 111 6.01 8.56 -3.58
CA LEU A 111 6.20 7.34 -2.81
C LEU A 111 5.94 7.59 -1.32
N VAL A 112 4.84 7.06 -0.79
CA VAL A 112 4.53 7.10 0.65
C VAL A 112 5.06 5.82 1.29
N LEU A 113 6.13 5.94 2.07
CA LEU A 113 6.88 4.81 2.62
C LEU A 113 6.58 4.61 4.10
N ALA A 114 5.97 3.49 4.48
CA ALA A 114 5.86 3.09 5.88
C ALA A 114 7.19 2.47 6.37
N ARG A 115 7.68 2.97 7.51
CA ARG A 115 8.96 2.55 8.12
C ARG A 115 8.82 2.49 9.63
N PHE A 116 9.50 1.55 10.29
CA PHE A 116 9.75 1.52 11.73
C PHE A 116 11.23 1.81 12.05
N ARG A 117 12.15 0.95 11.60
CA ARG A 117 13.60 1.06 11.90
C ARG A 117 14.53 0.79 10.72
N GLU A 118 13.96 0.44 9.58
CA GLU A 118 14.66 0.00 8.36
C GLU A 118 15.60 1.11 7.83
N ASP A 119 16.67 0.79 7.10
CA ASP A 119 17.44 1.85 6.43
C ASP A 119 16.73 2.30 5.15
N VAL A 120 16.60 3.62 4.96
CA VAL A 120 15.99 4.22 3.77
C VAL A 120 16.92 5.20 3.06
N SER A 121 18.24 5.08 3.29
CA SER A 121 19.28 5.83 2.59
C SER A 121 19.18 5.73 1.05
N TRP A 122 18.61 4.62 0.55
CA TRP A 122 18.37 4.40 -0.88
C TRP A 122 17.43 5.43 -1.52
N LEU A 123 16.58 6.11 -0.74
CA LEU A 123 15.69 7.17 -1.23
C LEU A 123 16.45 8.34 -1.87
N ALA A 124 17.74 8.53 -1.53
CA ALA A 124 18.61 9.52 -2.15
C ALA A 124 18.89 9.24 -3.64
N ARG A 125 18.60 8.02 -4.12
CA ARG A 125 18.84 7.56 -5.50
C ARG A 125 17.57 7.48 -6.35
N LEU A 126 16.45 8.01 -5.87
CA LEU A 126 15.20 8.02 -6.63
C LEU A 126 15.37 8.79 -7.95
N PRO A 127 14.76 8.32 -9.05
CA PRO A 127 14.87 8.99 -10.34
C PRO A 127 14.16 10.36 -10.33
N PRO A 128 14.55 11.28 -11.23
CA PRO A 128 13.86 12.56 -11.38
C PRO A 128 12.35 12.39 -11.60
N GLY A 129 11.55 13.26 -10.97
CA GLY A 129 10.09 13.20 -11.06
C GLY A 129 9.42 12.26 -10.04
N VAL A 130 10.20 11.54 -9.22
CA VAL A 130 9.70 10.78 -8.06
C VAL A 130 10.04 11.52 -6.78
N GLU A 131 9.01 11.88 -6.02
CA GLU A 131 9.14 12.34 -4.64
C GLU A 131 8.77 11.24 -3.65
N TYR A 132 9.10 11.45 -2.37
CA TYR A 132 8.78 10.52 -1.32
C TYR A 132 8.34 11.22 -0.04
N HIS A 133 7.58 10.49 0.79
CA HIS A 133 7.21 10.88 2.13
C HIS A 133 7.28 9.66 3.07
N VAL A 134 8.05 9.74 4.15
CA VAL A 134 8.29 8.61 5.07
C VAL A 134 7.38 8.70 6.29
N MET A 135 6.54 7.68 6.50
CA MET A 135 5.73 7.52 7.70
C MET A 135 6.54 6.73 8.75
N GLN A 136 7.15 7.45 9.69
CA GLN A 136 8.07 6.96 10.73
C GLN A 136 7.32 6.41 11.95
N LYS A 137 7.00 5.12 11.96
CA LYS A 137 6.39 4.45 13.12
C LYS A 137 7.36 4.40 14.30
N GLY A 138 6.84 4.54 15.51
CA GLY A 138 7.64 4.57 16.74
C GLY A 138 8.27 5.93 17.04
N GLY A 139 7.94 6.97 16.27
CA GLY A 139 8.27 8.36 16.57
C GLY A 139 9.73 8.78 16.32
N ALA A 140 10.59 7.86 15.88
CA ALA A 140 11.99 8.16 15.59
C ALA A 140 12.16 8.68 14.16
N VAL A 141 12.17 10.01 14.00
CA VAL A 141 12.53 10.66 12.75
C VAL A 141 14.02 10.45 12.44
N GLN A 142 14.36 10.24 11.17
CA GLN A 142 15.75 10.17 10.72
C GLN A 142 16.29 11.57 10.51
N ARG A 143 17.45 11.89 11.07
CA ARG A 143 18.04 13.24 10.97
C ARG A 143 18.53 13.54 9.56
N GLU A 144 18.81 12.50 8.80
CA GLU A 144 19.33 12.54 7.44
C GLU A 144 18.24 12.89 6.43
N LEU A 145 16.96 12.65 6.78
CA LEU A 145 15.82 13.00 5.94
C LEU A 145 15.32 14.41 6.24
N PRO A 146 14.92 15.19 5.22
CA PRO A 146 14.28 16.49 5.43
C PRO A 146 13.04 16.34 6.33
N ALA A 147 12.90 17.22 7.33
CA ALA A 147 11.75 17.19 8.25
C ALA A 147 10.40 17.27 7.53
N CYS A 148 10.35 17.94 6.38
CA CYS A 148 9.16 18.04 5.54
C CYS A 148 8.79 16.77 4.77
N ARG A 149 9.69 15.78 4.69
CA ARG A 149 9.49 14.52 3.95
C ARG A 149 9.29 13.32 4.87
N GLN A 150 8.98 13.58 6.14
CA GLN A 150 8.73 12.51 7.10
C GLN A 150 7.71 12.92 8.16
N THR A 151 6.89 11.96 8.60
CA THR A 151 5.91 12.14 9.66
C THR A 151 6.11 11.08 10.73
N ALA A 152 6.33 11.53 11.97
CA ALA A 152 6.36 10.65 13.14
C ALA A 152 4.96 10.11 13.44
N LEU A 153 4.84 8.79 13.58
CA LEU A 153 3.60 8.12 13.96
C LEU A 153 3.81 7.27 15.21
N PRO A 154 2.77 7.10 16.06
CA PRO A 154 2.82 6.10 17.10
C PRO A 154 2.98 4.70 16.50
N ASN A 155 3.62 3.78 17.22
CA ASN A 155 3.79 2.41 16.77
C ASN A 155 2.48 1.60 16.96
N VAL A 156 1.43 1.99 16.23
CA VAL A 156 0.08 1.41 16.30
C VAL A 156 -0.34 0.89 14.93
N GLY A 157 -1.03 -0.26 14.91
CA GLY A 157 -1.52 -0.90 13.69
C GLY A 157 -0.43 -1.48 12.79
N ARG A 158 -0.80 -1.89 11.57
CA ARG A 158 0.11 -2.33 10.51
C ARG A 158 0.46 -1.19 9.55
N GLU A 159 1.00 -1.47 8.38
CA GLU A 159 1.41 -0.49 7.35
C GLU A 159 0.20 0.35 6.89
N ALA A 160 -0.98 -0.27 6.79
CA ALA A 160 -2.22 0.39 6.42
C ALA A 160 -2.55 1.60 7.31
N HIS A 161 -2.20 1.55 8.60
CA HIS A 161 -2.38 2.69 9.52
C HIS A 161 -1.54 3.89 9.09
N SER A 162 -0.31 3.65 8.64
CA SER A 162 0.58 4.71 8.14
C SER A 162 0.01 5.37 6.89
N TYR A 163 -0.49 4.57 5.95
CA TYR A 163 -1.06 5.08 4.70
C TYR A 163 -2.36 5.87 4.93
N LEU A 164 -3.24 5.36 5.80
CA LEU A 164 -4.45 6.07 6.17
C LEU A 164 -4.14 7.39 6.87
N SER A 165 -3.16 7.41 7.77
CA SER A 165 -2.72 8.63 8.47
C SER A 165 -2.20 9.69 7.49
N PHE A 166 -1.45 9.27 6.46
CA PHE A 166 -1.00 10.16 5.40
C PHE A 166 -2.19 10.79 4.66
N LEU A 167 -3.14 9.96 4.22
CA LEU A 167 -4.33 10.44 3.50
C LEU A 167 -5.18 11.40 4.34
N GLN A 168 -5.38 11.09 5.62
CA GLN A 168 -6.08 11.96 6.55
C GLN A 168 -5.38 13.32 6.71
N THR A 169 -4.04 13.32 6.77
CA THR A 169 -3.25 14.55 6.87
C THR A 169 -3.40 15.42 5.63
N VAL A 170 -3.29 14.81 4.44
CA VAL A 170 -3.49 15.52 3.16
C VAL A 170 -4.91 16.08 3.06
N HIS A 171 -5.92 15.29 3.46
CA HIS A 171 -7.31 15.73 3.45
C HIS A 171 -7.56 16.89 4.43
N ALA A 172 -7.04 16.79 5.66
CA ALA A 172 -7.20 17.83 6.67
C ALA A 172 -6.51 19.15 6.30
N ALA A 173 -5.43 19.09 5.53
CA ALA A 173 -4.73 20.26 5.03
C ALA A 173 -5.40 20.92 3.82
N SER A 174 -6.37 20.25 3.20
CA SER A 174 -7.07 20.73 2.02
C SER A 174 -8.42 21.31 2.42
N ALA A 175 -8.81 22.46 1.89
CA ALA A 175 -10.15 23.01 2.11
C ALA A 175 -11.23 22.21 1.37
N SER A 176 -10.84 21.39 0.38
CA SER A 176 -11.74 20.54 -0.40
C SER A 176 -11.04 19.30 -0.96
N ALA A 177 -11.83 18.30 -1.39
CA ALA A 177 -11.30 17.13 -2.10
C ALA A 177 -10.60 17.49 -3.41
N ALA A 178 -11.09 18.52 -4.13
CA ALA A 178 -10.47 19.01 -5.36
C ALA A 178 -9.10 19.65 -5.10
N GLU A 179 -8.91 20.28 -3.94
CA GLU A 179 -7.62 20.80 -3.51
C GLU A 179 -6.68 19.67 -3.08
N ALA A 180 -7.18 18.67 -2.36
CA ALA A 180 -6.40 17.48 -2.00
C ALA A 180 -5.84 16.77 -3.25
N ALA A 181 -6.66 16.64 -4.29
CA ALA A 181 -6.25 16.09 -5.57
C ALA A 181 -5.20 16.95 -6.30
N ARG A 182 -5.10 18.25 -6.00
CA ARG A 182 -4.04 19.13 -6.53
C ARG A 182 -2.76 19.10 -5.70
N LEU A 183 -2.85 18.77 -4.42
CA LEU A 183 -1.70 18.62 -3.54
C LEU A 183 -0.94 17.31 -3.78
N LEU A 184 -1.62 16.30 -4.33
CA LEU A 184 -1.02 15.02 -4.67
C LEU A 184 -0.64 14.97 -6.16
N PRO A 185 0.46 14.29 -6.51
CA PRO A 185 0.75 14.02 -7.91
C PRO A 185 -0.24 12.99 -8.50
N PRO A 186 -0.27 12.84 -9.84
CA PRO A 186 -1.18 11.92 -10.51
C PRO A 186 -1.05 10.46 -10.05
N LEU A 187 0.13 10.06 -9.57
CA LEU A 187 0.39 8.73 -9.05
C LEU A 187 0.96 8.80 -7.63
N VAL A 188 0.26 8.17 -6.69
CA VAL A 188 0.77 7.92 -5.34
C VAL A 188 1.02 6.42 -5.18
N VAL A 189 2.22 6.04 -4.72
CA VAL A 189 2.61 4.66 -4.48
C VAL A 189 2.81 4.47 -3.00
N PHE A 190 2.14 3.47 -2.41
CA PHE A 190 2.32 3.11 -1.00
C PHE A 190 3.25 1.90 -0.91
N ALA A 191 4.30 2.02 -0.12
CA ALA A 191 5.29 0.97 0.03
C ALA A 191 5.77 0.84 1.46
N GLN A 192 6.36 -0.30 1.77
CA GLN A 192 7.04 -0.56 3.04
C GLN A 192 8.55 -0.52 2.81
N ALA A 193 9.32 0.07 3.73
CA ALA A 193 10.77 0.25 3.62
C ALA A 193 11.55 -1.06 3.51
N GLU A 194 11.06 -2.09 4.19
CA GLU A 194 11.52 -3.48 4.09
C GLU A 194 10.33 -4.32 4.58
N PRO A 195 9.82 -5.30 3.81
CA PRO A 195 8.84 -6.22 4.35
C PRO A 195 9.47 -6.84 5.60
N PHE A 196 8.73 -6.90 6.71
CA PHE A 196 9.22 -7.68 7.85
C PHE A 196 9.60 -9.05 7.31
N ASP A 197 10.73 -9.61 7.75
CA ASP A 197 10.94 -11.04 7.65
C ASP A 197 9.78 -11.71 8.41
N HIS A 198 8.69 -11.97 7.70
CA HIS A 198 7.50 -12.63 8.21
C HIS A 198 7.79 -14.13 8.44
N ASN A 199 9.04 -14.55 8.28
CA ASN A 199 9.53 -15.85 8.66
C ASN A 199 10.45 -15.75 9.89
N PRO A 200 9.91 -15.64 11.12
CA PRO A 200 10.72 -15.80 12.33
C PRO A 200 11.36 -17.20 12.44
N GLY A 201 11.04 -18.13 11.52
CA GLY A 201 11.56 -19.50 11.47
C GLY A 201 13.04 -19.63 11.13
N GLU A 202 13.72 -18.59 10.64
CA GLU A 202 15.17 -18.64 10.39
C GLU A 202 16.01 -17.97 11.51
N LEU A 203 15.37 -17.33 12.49
CA LEU A 203 16.07 -16.71 13.63
C LEU A 203 16.18 -17.63 14.85
N PHE A 204 15.59 -18.83 14.81
CA PHE A 204 15.87 -19.87 15.78
C PHE A 204 16.89 -20.85 15.18
N PRO A 205 18.03 -21.12 15.85
CA PRO A 205 18.91 -22.20 15.42
C PRO A 205 18.08 -23.48 15.34
N PRO A 206 18.35 -24.38 14.36
CA PRO A 206 17.60 -25.63 14.24
C PRO A 206 17.59 -26.34 15.59
N THR A 207 16.40 -26.69 16.07
CA THR A 207 16.25 -27.48 17.29
C THR A 207 17.13 -28.72 17.16
N PRO A 208 18.06 -28.98 18.09
CA PRO A 208 18.91 -30.16 17.99
C PRO A 208 18.03 -31.41 17.90
N PRO A 209 18.42 -32.42 17.09
CA PRO A 209 17.60 -33.60 16.88
C PRO A 209 17.33 -34.29 18.22
N THR A 210 16.05 -34.55 18.49
CA THR A 210 15.64 -35.33 19.66
C THR A 210 16.28 -36.72 19.55
N PRO A 211 17.04 -37.20 20.55
CA PRO A 211 17.64 -38.52 20.50
C PRO A 211 16.54 -39.58 20.42
N HIS A 212 16.52 -40.37 19.34
CA HIS A 212 15.64 -41.50 19.23
C HIS A 212 16.08 -42.60 20.22
N PRO A 213 15.17 -43.16 21.04
CA PRO A 213 15.50 -44.31 21.86
C PRO A 213 15.91 -45.47 20.96
N ALA A 214 17.07 -46.04 21.24
CA ALA A 214 17.57 -47.23 20.55
C ALA A 214 16.50 -48.33 20.64
N ARG A 215 16.02 -48.80 19.49
CA ARG A 215 15.18 -50.00 19.43
C ARG A 215 16.05 -51.17 19.87
N SER A 216 15.69 -51.77 21.01
CA SER A 216 16.23 -53.05 21.49
C SER A 216 15.58 -54.20 20.73
#